data_AF-A0A960UWL5-F1
#
_entry.id   AF-A0A960UWL5-F1
#
_cell.length_a   1.000
_cell.length_b   1.000
_cell.length_c   1.000
_cell.angle_alpha   90.00
_cell.angle_beta   90.00
_cell.angle_gamma   90.00
#
_symmetry.space_group_name_H-M   'P 1'
#
loop_
_entity.id
_entity.type
_entity.pdbx_description
1 polymer ?
#
loop_
_entity_poly.entity_id
_entity_poly.type
_entity_poly.pdbx_seq_one_letter_code
_entity_poly.pdbx_strand_id
1 'polypeptide(L)'
;VELDARPSDSVALAIRSKCPIYMNEKVYKEAAVTIGDEGKAEAAEESLVEEEESVAEPVSELDRLKALLQRAVEAENFEEAARLRDQIRNLSSEN
;
A
#
# COMPACT_ATOMS: atom_id res chain seq x y z
N VAL A 1 -31.33 4.09 -14.85
CA VAL A 1 -30.83 4.12 -16.25
C VAL A 1 -29.33 4.25 -16.15
N GLU A 2 -28.60 3.34 -16.77
CA GLU A 2 -27.14 3.35 -16.81
C GLU A 2 -26.71 3.83 -18.19
N LEU A 3 -25.71 4.70 -18.22
CA LEU A 3 -25.20 5.31 -19.44
C LEU A 3 -23.70 5.12 -19.48
N ASP A 4 -23.22 4.54 -20.58
CA ASP A 4 -21.79 4.44 -20.84
C ASP A 4 -21.24 5.83 -21.22
N ALA A 5 -20.10 6.19 -20.66
CA ALA A 5 -19.49 7.50 -20.84
C ALA A 5 -17.98 7.42 -20.56
N ARG A 6 -17.21 8.24 -21.30
CA ARG A 6 -15.77 8.37 -21.04
C ARG A 6 -15.57 9.07 -19.69
N PRO A 7 -14.49 8.74 -18.95
CA PRO A 7 -14.21 9.35 -17.64
C PRO A 7 -14.20 10.88 -17.66
N SER A 8 -13.67 11.48 -18.73
CA SER A 8 -13.63 12.94 -18.92
C SER A 8 -15.01 13.58 -18.92
N ASP A 9 -15.98 12.94 -19.58
CA ASP A 9 -17.33 13.47 -19.74
C ASP A 9 -18.11 13.33 -18.42
N SER A 10 -17.96 12.19 -17.73
CA SER A 10 -18.56 11.91 -16.43
C SER A 10 -18.07 12.89 -15.34
N VAL A 11 -16.76 13.14 -15.25
CA VAL A 11 -16.18 14.07 -14.28
C VAL A 11 -16.65 15.50 -14.54
N ALA A 12 -16.64 15.96 -15.79
CA ALA A 12 -17.10 17.30 -16.14
C ALA A 12 -18.57 17.52 -15.77
N LEU A 13 -19.42 16.53 -16.02
CA LEU A 13 -20.84 16.60 -15.67
C LEU A 13 -21.04 16.60 -14.14
N ALA A 14 -20.26 15.81 -13.42
CA ALA A 14 -20.34 15.72 -11.97
C ALA A 14 -19.98 17.04 -11.28
N ILE A 15 -18.90 17.70 -11.75
CA ILE A 15 -18.49 19.03 -11.26
C ILE A 15 -19.60 20.06 -11.53
N ARG A 16 -20.13 20.10 -12.75
CA ARG A 16 -21.18 21.07 -13.13
C ARG A 16 -22.47 20.89 -12.32
N SER A 17 -22.81 19.63 -12.02
CA SER A 17 -24.04 19.26 -11.32
C SER A 17 -23.86 19.17 -9.80
N LYS A 18 -22.64 19.39 -9.29
CA LYS A 18 -22.28 19.28 -7.88
C LYS A 18 -22.66 17.93 -7.25
N CYS A 19 -22.51 16.84 -8.00
CA CYS A 19 -22.78 15.51 -7.48
C CYS A 19 -21.48 14.86 -6.97
N PRO A 20 -21.56 13.94 -6.00
CA PRO A 20 -20.40 13.19 -5.54
C PRO A 20 -19.84 12.31 -6.66
N ILE A 21 -18.51 12.15 -6.66
CA ILE A 21 -17.77 11.28 -7.58
C ILE A 21 -17.32 10.05 -6.78
N TYR A 22 -17.55 8.87 -7.33
CA TYR A 22 -17.11 7.60 -6.77
C TYR A 22 -16.19 6.88 -7.75
N MET A 23 -15.33 6.04 -7.22
CA MET A 23 -14.41 5.20 -7.99
C MET A 23 -14.51 3.77 -7.50
N ASN A 24 -14.24 2.81 -8.39
CA ASN A 24 -14.12 1.42 -7.99
C ASN A 24 -12.84 1.21 -7.17
N GLU A 25 -12.95 0.48 -6.06
CA GLU A 25 -11.83 0.22 -5.15
C GLU A 25 -10.62 -0.43 -5.84
N LYS A 26 -10.85 -1.32 -6.81
CA LYS A 26 -9.76 -1.98 -7.55
C LYS A 26 -8.94 -0.97 -8.35
N VAL A 27 -9.63 -0.07 -9.07
CA VAL A 27 -8.99 0.99 -9.87
C VAL A 27 -8.27 2.00 -8.98
N TYR A 28 -8.83 2.31 -7.80
CA TYR A 28 -8.17 3.18 -6.84
C TYR A 28 -6.87 2.55 -6.33
N LYS A 29 -6.88 1.28 -5.92
CA LYS A 29 -5.67 0.59 -5.42
C LYS A 29 -4.57 0.48 -6.49
N GLU A 30 -4.94 0.33 -7.75
CA GLU A 30 -3.98 0.23 -8.86
C GLU A 30 -3.41 1.58 -9.32
N ALA A 31 -4.22 2.64 -9.35
CA ALA A 31 -3.87 3.90 -10.01
C ALA A 31 -3.72 5.10 -9.06
N ALA A 32 -3.95 4.94 -7.76
CA ALA A 32 -3.76 6.01 -6.80
C ALA A 32 -2.27 6.37 -6.67
N VAL A 33 -2.00 7.67 -6.72
CA VAL A 33 -0.66 8.22 -6.48
C VAL A 33 -0.76 9.24 -5.34
N THR A 34 0.04 9.03 -4.29
CA THR A 34 0.13 9.97 -3.18
C THR A 34 1.04 11.12 -3.56
N ILE A 35 0.46 12.30 -3.77
CA ILE A 35 1.22 13.52 -4.05
C ILE A 35 1.66 14.12 -2.70
N GLY A 36 2.92 13.89 -2.33
CA GLY A 36 3.48 14.33 -1.04
C GLY A 36 4.93 13.92 -0.74
N ASP A 37 5.52 13.07 -1.57
CA ASP A 37 6.93 12.67 -1.47
C ASP A 37 7.61 12.98 -2.81
N GLU A 38 8.37 14.07 -2.88
CA GLU A 38 9.02 14.59 -4.11
C GLU A 38 10.18 13.69 -4.62
N GLY A 39 9.94 12.38 -4.75
CA GLY A 39 10.98 11.44 -5.20
C GLY A 39 10.55 10.04 -5.63
N LYS A 40 9.26 9.67 -5.62
CA LYS A 40 8.83 8.29 -5.93
C LYS A 40 7.88 8.17 -7.14
N ALA A 41 8.10 8.98 -8.17
CA ALA A 41 7.30 8.93 -9.40
C ALA A 41 7.61 7.72 -10.32
N GLU A 42 8.47 6.78 -9.92
CA GLU A 42 8.87 5.61 -10.76
C GLU A 42 8.51 4.24 -10.18
N ALA A 43 7.76 4.15 -9.07
CA ALA A 43 7.41 2.86 -8.45
C ALA A 43 5.98 2.37 -8.75
N ALA A 44 5.43 2.71 -9.91
CA ALA A 44 4.05 2.36 -10.28
C ALA A 44 3.83 0.89 -10.70
N GLU A 45 4.79 -0.02 -10.49
CA GLU A 45 4.62 -1.44 -10.91
C GLU A 45 4.65 -2.50 -9.81
N GLU A 46 5.03 -2.22 -8.56
CA GLU A 46 5.04 -3.27 -7.51
C GLU A 46 4.71 -2.70 -6.12
N SER A 47 3.43 -2.40 -5.85
CA SER A 47 2.97 -2.15 -4.47
C SER A 47 1.49 -2.45 -4.32
N LEU A 48 1.07 -3.66 -4.72
CA LEU A 48 -0.11 -4.28 -4.13
C LEU A 48 0.27 -4.77 -2.72
N VAL A 49 0.29 -3.87 -1.74
CA VAL A 49 0.26 -4.26 -0.34
C VAL A 49 -0.81 -3.43 0.36
N GLU A 50 -2.01 -3.99 0.28
CA GLU A 50 -3.10 -3.93 1.25
C GLU A 50 -2.89 -3.02 2.47
N GLU A 51 -3.54 -1.87 2.45
CA GLU A 51 -4.11 -1.28 3.66
C GLU A 51 -5.64 -1.30 3.52
N GLU A 52 -6.22 -2.43 3.88
CA GLU A 52 -7.58 -2.50 4.40
C GLU A 52 -7.65 -3.70 5.33
N GLU A 53 -7.81 -3.42 6.62
CA GLU A 53 -8.21 -4.36 7.65
C GLU A 53 -9.39 -5.22 7.15
N SER A 54 -9.15 -6.51 6.91
CA SER A 54 -9.94 -7.59 7.53
C SER A 54 -9.57 -8.96 6.96
N VAL A 55 -8.95 -9.76 7.84
CA VAL A 55 -9.11 -11.22 7.96
C VAL A 55 -8.53 -12.07 6.81
N ALA A 56 -7.36 -12.66 7.13
CA ALA A 56 -6.99 -14.08 6.98
C ALA A 56 -5.69 -14.33 6.19
N GLU A 57 -4.57 -14.37 6.90
CA GLU A 57 -3.66 -15.54 7.02
C GLU A 57 -2.89 -15.36 8.35
N PRO A 58 -2.48 -16.42 9.07
CA PRO A 58 -1.50 -16.26 10.13
C PRO A 58 -0.17 -15.95 9.44
N VAL A 59 0.06 -14.68 9.09
CA VAL A 59 1.38 -14.22 8.70
C VAL A 59 2.30 -14.64 9.82
N SER A 60 3.21 -15.57 9.55
CA SER A 60 4.11 -16.09 10.56
C SER A 60 4.77 -14.91 11.26
N GLU A 61 4.92 -14.97 12.58
CA GLU A 61 5.58 -13.89 13.34
C GLU A 61 6.95 -13.54 12.72
N LEU A 62 7.58 -14.52 12.08
CA LEU A 62 8.81 -14.38 11.29
C LEU A 62 8.64 -13.43 10.09
N ASP A 63 7.56 -13.56 9.32
CA ASP A 63 7.31 -12.74 8.13
C ASP A 63 6.93 -11.31 8.51
N ARG A 64 6.25 -11.13 9.64
CA ARG A 64 6.03 -9.80 10.23
C ARG A 64 7.35 -9.13 10.60
N LEU A 65 8.25 -9.84 11.28
CA LEU A 65 9.56 -9.31 11.67
C LEU A 65 10.44 -8.97 10.46
N LYS A 66 10.40 -9.77 9.38
CA LYS A 66 11.09 -9.45 8.12
C LYS A 66 10.58 -8.17 7.48
N ALA A 67 9.27 -7.96 7.45
CA ALA A 67 8.68 -6.72 6.91
C ALA A 67 9.09 -5.49 7.73
N LEU A 68 9.13 -5.60 9.06
CA LEU A 68 9.63 -4.53 9.94
C LEU A 68 11.12 -4.27 9.73
N LEU A 69 11.93 -5.32 9.54
CA LEU A 69 13.36 -5.18 9.25
C LEU A 69 13.59 -4.42 7.95
N GLN A 70 12.84 -4.76 6.90
CA GLN A 70 12.94 -4.09 5.61
C GLN A 70 12.63 -2.59 5.72
N ARG A 71 11.58 -2.22 6.46
CA ARG A 71 11.24 -0.82 6.74
C ARG A 71 12.32 -0.09 7.54
N ALA A 72 12.92 -0.75 8.54
CA ALA A 72 14.00 -0.16 9.34
C ALA A 72 15.27 0.10 8.50
N VAL A 73 15.57 -0.78 7.54
CA VAL A 73 16.67 -0.58 6.58
C VAL A 73 16.38 0.57 5.62
N GLU A 74 15.16 0.65 5.09
CA GLU A 74 14.73 1.74 4.20
C GLU A 74 14.70 3.10 4.90
N ALA A 75 14.41 3.12 6.21
CA ALA A 75 14.45 4.31 7.05
C ALA A 75 15.86 4.63 7.60
N GLU A 76 16.90 3.92 7.14
CA GLU A 76 18.29 4.05 7.61
C GLU A 76 18.48 3.89 9.13
N ASN A 77 17.51 3.26 9.81
CA ASN A 77 17.54 3.00 11.24
C ASN A 77 18.24 1.66 11.53
N PHE A 78 19.57 1.67 11.40
CA PHE A 78 20.39 0.47 11.52
C PHE A 78 20.38 -0.16 12.92
N GLU A 79 20.11 0.63 13.97
CA GLU A 79 20.00 0.13 15.34
C GLU A 79 18.77 -0.76 15.50
N GLU A 80 17.62 -0.32 15.00
CA GLU A 80 16.40 -1.14 15.00
C GLU A 80 16.49 -2.31 14.02
N ALA A 81 17.08 -2.12 12.85
CA ALA A 81 17.29 -3.20 11.89
C ALA A 81 18.15 -4.34 12.48
N ALA A 82 19.20 -3.99 13.25
CA ALA A 82 20.03 -4.98 13.94
C ALA A 82 19.23 -5.75 15.00
N ARG A 83 18.41 -5.06 15.81
CA ARG A 83 17.54 -5.69 16.81
C ARG A 83 16.54 -6.66 16.19
N LEU A 84 15.87 -6.24 15.11
CA LEU A 84 14.90 -7.07 14.39
C LEU A 84 15.56 -8.30 13.74
N ARG A 85 16.77 -8.13 13.18
CA ARG A 85 17.54 -9.25 12.61
C ARG A 85 17.86 -10.30 13.67
N ASP A 86 18.28 -9.88 14.85
CA ASP A 86 18.65 -10.79 15.93
C ASP A 86 17.40 -11.52 16.48
N GLN A 87 16.24 -10.84 16.53
CA GLN A 87 14.94 -11.45 16.86
C GLN A 87 14.52 -12.52 15.83
N ILE A 88 14.62 -12.22 14.53
CA ILE A 88 14.32 -13.20 13.45
C ILE A 88 15.22 -14.42 13.59
N ARG A 89 16.51 -14.21 13.85
CA ARG A 89 17.47 -15.30 14.02
C ARG A 89 17.10 -16.22 15.18
N ASN A 90 16.76 -15.65 16.34
CA ASN A 90 16.34 -16.43 17.51
C ASN A 90 15.09 -17.27 17.21
N LEU A 91 14.07 -16.64 16.62
CA LEU A 91 12.82 -17.31 16.26
C LEU A 91 13.01 -18.42 15.20
N SER A 92 13.96 -18.24 14.28
CA SER A 92 14.32 -19.25 13.28
C SER A 92 15.15 -20.41 13.84
N SER A 93 15.80 -20.22 14.99
CA SER A 93 16.64 -21.25 15.64
C SER A 93 15.91 -22.07 16.70
N GLU A 94 14.76 -21.59 17.18
CA GLU A 94 13.90 -22.27 18.16
C GLU A 94 12.82 -23.17 17.54
N ASN A 95 12.75 -23.25 16.20
CA ASN A 95 11.96 -24.24 15.44
C ASN A 95 12.88 -25.25 14.77
#